data_AF-A0A838JXI6-F1
#
_entry.id   AF-A0A838JXI6-F1
#
_cell.length_a   1.000
_cell.length_b   1.000
_cell.length_c   1.000
_cell.angle_alpha   90.00
_cell.angle_beta   90.00
_cell.angle_gamma   90.00
#
_symmetry.space_group_name_H-M   'P 1'
#
loop_
_entity.id
_entity.type
_entity.pdbx_description
1 polymer ?
#
loop_
_entity_poly.entity_id
_entity_poly.type
_entity_poly.pdbx_seq_one_letter_code
_entity_poly.pdbx_strand_id
1 'polypeptide(L)' 'MRTRNIEELKRALRDARDVDRTVVIHIPVDRYEGVPDYDSFWDVPVAEVSEMESVVSAREEYAENKKAERRYL' A
#
# COMPACT_ATOMS: atom_id res chain seq x y z
N MET A 1 -14.44 -4.36 -13.76
CA MET A 1 -14.50 -5.82 -13.99
C MET A 1 -14.61 -6.51 -12.64
N ARG A 2 -15.48 -7.53 -12.50
CA ARG A 2 -15.62 -8.30 -11.27
C ARG A 2 -15.00 -9.70 -11.45
N THR A 3 -14.20 -10.13 -10.48
CA THR A 3 -13.58 -11.46 -10.43
C THR A 3 -14.01 -12.18 -9.15
N ARG A 4 -14.01 -13.51 -9.15
CA ARG A 4 -14.50 -14.34 -8.04
C ARG A 4 -13.44 -15.21 -7.38
N ASN A 5 -12.30 -15.37 -8.04
CA ASN A 5 -11.19 -16.19 -7.57
C ASN A 5 -9.85 -15.64 -8.08
N ILE A 6 -8.77 -16.25 -7.59
CA ILE A 6 -7.40 -15.84 -7.91
C ILE A 6 -7.07 -16.02 -9.39
N GLU A 7 -7.59 -17.04 -10.06
CA GLU A 7 -7.31 -17.28 -11.48
C GLU A 7 -7.96 -16.24 -12.39
N GLU A 8 -9.21 -15.87 -12.10
CA GLU A 8 -9.89 -14.77 -12.75
C GLU A 8 -9.18 -13.44 -12.50
N LEU A 9 -8.71 -13.18 -11.27
CA LEU A 9 -7.93 -11.98 -10.95
C LEU A 9 -6.62 -11.93 -11.74
N LYS A 10 -5.87 -13.03 -11.82
CA LYS A 10 -4.62 -13.11 -12.60
C LYS A 10 -4.86 -12.85 -14.09
N ARG A 11 -5.95 -13.37 -14.65
CA ARG A 11 -6.34 -13.11 -16.04
C ARG A 11 -6.70 -11.64 -16.22
N ALA A 12 -7.56 -11.12 -15.38
CA ALA A 12 -7.97 -9.72 -15.36
C ALA A 12 -6.79 -8.74 -15.32
N LEU A 13 -5.75 -9.03 -14.52
CA LEU A 13 -4.53 -8.23 -14.45
C LEU A 13 -3.69 -8.28 -15.73
N ARG A 14 -3.66 -9.43 -16.42
CA ARG A 14 -2.99 -9.55 -17.73
C ARG A 14 -3.73 -8.72 -18.76
N ASP A 15 -5.04 -8.91 -18.87
CA ASP A 15 -5.88 -8.23 -19.86
C ASP A 15 -5.89 -6.70 -19.65
N ALA A 16 -5.85 -6.24 -18.38
CA ALA A 16 -5.83 -4.82 -18.06
C ALA A 16 -4.56 -4.07 -18.52
N ARG A 17 -3.44 -4.77 -18.75
CA ARG A 17 -2.20 -4.14 -19.25
C ARG A 17 -2.31 -3.64 -20.68
N ASP A 18 -3.18 -4.24 -21.47
CA ASP A 18 -3.37 -3.91 -22.88
C ASP A 18 -4.47 -2.85 -23.09
N VAL A 19 -5.05 -2.32 -22.01
CA VAL A 19 -6.11 -1.32 -22.05
C VAL A 19 -5.52 0.09 -21.91
N ASP A 20 -5.87 0.98 -22.83
CA ASP A 20 -5.38 2.36 -22.93
C ASP A 20 -6.07 3.36 -21.97
N ARG A 21 -6.82 2.86 -21.00
CA ARG A 21 -7.59 3.62 -20.02
C ARG A 21 -7.56 2.95 -18.65
N THR A 22 -7.90 3.70 -17.60
CA THR A 22 -7.96 3.17 -16.24
C THR A 22 -8.94 1.99 -16.13
N VAL A 23 -8.46 0.87 -15.59
CA VAL A 23 -9.26 -0.34 -15.34
C VAL A 23 -9.40 -0.56 -13.84
N VAL A 24 -10.65 -0.69 -13.37
CA VAL A 24 -10.96 -1.13 -12.01
C VAL A 24 -11.30 -2.62 -12.02
N ILE A 25 -10.54 -3.40 -11.25
CA ILE A 25 -10.76 -4.84 -11.03
C ILE A 25 -11.23 -5.03 -9.58
N HIS A 26 -12.39 -5.66 -9.40
CA HIS A 26 -13.00 -5.87 -8.10
C HIS A 26 -13.09 -7.37 -7.80
N ILE A 27 -12.49 -7.78 -6.67
CA ILE A 27 -12.59 -9.13 -6.11
C ILE A 27 -13.26 -9.06 -4.72
N PRO A 28 -14.45 -9.64 -4.53
CA PRO A 28 -15.03 -9.77 -3.20
C PRO A 28 -14.18 -10.72 -2.35
N VAL A 29 -13.88 -10.31 -1.12
CA VAL A 29 -13.21 -11.13 -0.10
C VAL A 29 -14.06 -11.14 1.17
N ASP A 30 -13.90 -12.16 1.99
CA ASP A 30 -14.50 -12.16 3.32
C ASP A 30 -13.77 -11.14 4.20
N ARG A 31 -14.53 -10.27 4.86
CA ARG A 31 -13.99 -9.22 5.75
C ARG A 31 -13.43 -9.79 7.05
N TYR A 32 -13.91 -10.96 7.47
CA TYR A 32 -13.54 -11.59 8.74
C TYR A 32 -12.42 -12.61 8.58
N GLU A 33 -12.12 -13.02 7.35
CA GLU A 33 -10.93 -13.79 7.03
C GLU A 33 -9.70 -12.87 7.08
N GLY A 34 -8.89 -13.05 8.13
CA GLY A 34 -7.61 -12.36 8.31
C GLY A 34 -6.45 -13.12 7.68
N VAL A 35 -5.28 -12.47 7.64
CA VAL A 35 -4.02 -13.18 7.43
C VAL A 35 -3.54 -13.76 8.77
N PRO A 36 -2.81 -14.90 8.77
CA PRO A 36 -2.33 -15.53 10.01
C PRO A 36 -1.54 -14.57 10.91
N ASP A 37 -0.70 -13.72 10.31
CA ASP A 37 0.07 -12.69 10.99
C ASP A 37 0.20 -11.44 10.11
N TYR A 38 0.28 -10.26 10.75
CA TYR A 38 0.65 -8.98 10.13
C TYR A 38 2.12 -8.65 10.44
N ASP A 39 3.03 -9.60 10.20
CA ASP A 39 4.46 -9.41 10.48
C ASP A 39 5.11 -8.30 9.64
N SER A 40 4.40 -7.81 8.62
CA SER A 40 4.83 -6.72 7.76
C SER A 40 4.15 -5.42 8.20
N PHE A 41 4.79 -4.67 9.10
CA PHE A 41 4.46 -3.27 9.29
C PHE A 41 4.95 -2.48 8.07
N TRP A 42 4.07 -1.67 7.47
CA TRP A 42 4.52 -0.60 6.60
C TRP A 42 4.95 0.61 7.43
N ASP A 43 5.91 1.36 6.93
CA ASP A 43 6.23 2.66 7.49
C ASP A 43 5.12 3.64 7.12
N VAL A 44 4.53 4.33 8.10
CA VAL A 44 3.54 5.38 7.87
C VAL A 44 4.29 6.72 7.99
N PRO A 45 4.64 7.36 6.86
CA PRO A 45 5.46 8.56 6.90
C PRO A 45 4.72 9.72 7.58
N VAL A 46 5.50 10.57 8.26
CA VAL A 46 5.01 11.88 8.71
C VAL A 46 4.62 12.71 7.49
N ALA A 47 3.53 13.46 7.59
CA ALA A 47 3.03 14.32 6.51
C ALA A 47 4.13 15.24 5.97
N GLU A 48 4.19 15.38 4.64
CA GLU A 48 5.22 16.20 3.97
C GLU A 48 5.02 17.69 4.16
N VAL A 49 3.76 18.14 4.22
CA VAL A 49 3.38 19.54 4.43
C VAL A 49 2.37 19.65 5.56
N SER A 50 2.57 20.64 6.43
CA SER A 50 1.69 20.93 7.56
C SER A 50 1.93 22.36 8.04
N GLU A 51 0.86 23.04 8.48
CA GLU A 51 0.96 24.34 9.15
C GLU A 51 1.28 24.19 10.65
N MET A 52 1.19 22.97 11.19
CA MET A 52 1.52 22.68 12.59
C MET A 52 3.02 22.46 12.76
N GLU A 53 3.66 23.32 13.57
CA GLU A 53 5.09 23.27 13.87
C GLU A 53 5.55 21.90 14.38
N SER A 54 4.74 21.24 15.22
CA SER A 54 5.04 19.89 15.73
C SER A 54 5.16 18.82 14.63
N VAL A 55 4.40 18.95 13.55
CA VAL A 55 4.46 18.01 12.41
C VAL A 55 5.68 18.28 11.55
N VAL A 56 6.06 19.55 11.40
CA VAL A 56 7.29 19.94 10.69
C VAL A 56 8.51 19.36 11.41
N SER A 57 8.62 19.56 12.73
CA SER A 57 9.71 19.00 13.53
C SER A 57 9.74 17.47 13.47
N ALA A 58 8.58 16.81 13.57
CA ALA A 58 8.49 15.35 13.45
C ALA A 58 8.91 14.85 12.06
N ARG A 59 8.63 15.61 10.99
CA ARG A 59 9.03 15.26 9.62
C ARG A 59 10.54 15.33 9.43
N GLU A 60 11.19 16.34 10.01
CA GLU A 60 12.65 16.48 10.01
C GLU A 60 13.32 15.33 10.74
N GLU A 61 12.87 15.02 11.96
CA GLU A 61 13.38 13.89 12.75
C GLU A 61 13.18 12.55 12.01
N TYR A 62 11.99 12.33 11.46
CA TYR A 62 11.69 11.15 10.65
C TYR A 62 12.62 11.04 9.44
N ALA A 63 12.92 12.14 8.75
CA ALA A 63 13.84 12.14 7.60
C ALA A 63 15.27 11.78 7.98
N GLU A 64 15.75 12.24 9.15
CA GLU A 64 17.07 11.87 9.67
C GLU A 64 17.12 10.39 10.09
N ASN A 65 16.12 9.92 10.84
CA ASN A 65 16.03 8.53 11.28
C ASN A 65 15.95 7.54 10.12
N LYS A 66 15.25 7.92 9.04
CA LYS A 66 15.15 7.09 7.83
C LYS A 66 16.50 6.82 7.16
N LYS A 67 17.49 7.71 7.31
CA LYS A 67 18.85 7.47 6.80
C LYS A 67 19.55 6.31 7.52
N ALA A 68 19.19 6.05 8.77
CA ALA A 68 19.73 4.96 9.58
C ALA A 68 18.93 3.65 9.45
N GLU A 69 17.82 3.67 8.71
CA GLU A 69 16.98 2.48 8.49
C GLU A 69 17.76 1.41 7.73
N ARG A 70 17.79 0.20 8.30
CA ARG A 70 18.35 -0.97 7.64
C ARG A 70 17.22 -1.69 6.91
N ARG A 71 17.44 -1.98 5.63
CA ARG A 71 16.53 -2.81 4.85
C ARG A 71 16.53 -4.23 5.42
N TYR A 72 15.45 -4.60 6.12
CA TYR A 72 15.18 -6.00 6.44
C TYR A 72 14.71 -6.70 5.16
N LEU A 73 15.30 -7.87 4.88
CA LEU A 73 14.87 -8.83 3.85
C LEU A 73 14.10 -9.96 4.52
#